data_AF-A0A4P7WXU7-F1
#
_entry.id   AF-A0A4P7WXU7-F1
#
_cell.length_a   1.000
_cell.length_b   1.000
_cell.length_c   1.000
_cell.angle_alpha   90.00
_cell.angle_beta   90.00
_cell.angle_gamma   90.00
#
_symmetry.space_group_name_H-M   'P 1'
#
loop_
_entity.id
_entity.type
_entity.pdbx_description
1 polymer ?
#
loop_
_entity_poly.entity_id
_entity_poly.type
_entity_poly.pdbx_seq_one_letter_code
_entity_poly.pdbx_strand_id
1 'polypeptide(L)'
;MKAVSVVTIRKELKHKTNEELAELCLRLSRFKKENKELLTYLLFEADSEAGYIETVKAEIDEQFELINTDSFFYIKKSVRKILRNTKKHIRYSLNKETEVELLLYFCKKLRTMKPSISRNTTLTNLYDRNIEAITKKILALHEDLQYDYNLELEDM
;
A
#
# COMPACT_ATOMS: atom_id res chain seq x y z
N MET A 1 24.48 19.43 -1.49
CA MET A 1 25.36 18.25 -1.68
C MET A 1 24.68 17.27 -2.63
N LYS A 2 25.39 16.68 -3.60
CA LYS A 2 24.81 15.66 -4.49
C LYS A 2 24.85 14.30 -3.80
N ALA A 3 23.75 13.54 -3.88
CA ALA A 3 23.74 12.15 -3.40
C ALA A 3 24.61 11.27 -4.30
N VAL A 4 25.39 10.37 -3.71
CA VAL A 4 26.16 9.35 -4.44
C VAL A 4 25.26 8.19 -4.88
N SER A 5 25.74 7.41 -5.86
CA SER A 5 24.97 6.28 -6.41
C SER A 5 24.69 5.18 -5.38
N VAL A 6 23.58 4.44 -5.55
CA VAL A 6 23.25 3.27 -4.72
C VAL A 6 24.35 2.20 -4.77
N VAL A 7 25.06 2.06 -5.90
CA VAL A 7 26.18 1.12 -6.05
C VAL A 7 27.34 1.50 -5.12
N THR A 8 27.69 2.79 -5.05
CA THR A 8 28.74 3.30 -4.15
C THR A 8 28.31 3.11 -2.69
N ILE A 9 27.09 3.49 -2.34
CA ILE A 9 26.55 3.31 -0.97
C ILE A 9 26.63 1.83 -0.56
N ARG A 10 26.22 0.91 -1.44
CA ARG A 10 26.28 -0.53 -1.17
C ARG A 10 27.70 -1.03 -0.93
N LYS A 11 28.70 -0.53 -1.67
CA LYS A 11 30.11 -0.90 -1.45
C LYS A 11 30.59 -0.44 -0.08
N GLU A 12 30.29 0.81 0.30
CA GLU A 12 30.67 1.34 1.61
C GLU A 12 30.01 0.59 2.77
N LEU A 13 28.72 0.25 2.66
CA LEU A 13 28.02 -0.52 3.69
C LEU A 13 28.65 -1.90 3.92
N LYS A 14 29.27 -2.53 2.91
CA LYS A 14 29.97 -3.81 3.06
C LYS A 14 31.26 -3.72 3.88
N HIS A 15 31.82 -2.51 4.04
CA HIS A 15 33.01 -2.27 4.84
C HIS A 15 32.68 -1.91 6.30
N LYS A 16 31.40 -1.90 6.67
CA LYS A 16 30.92 -1.57 8.01
C LYS A 16 30.70 -2.81 8.87
N THR A 17 30.91 -2.67 10.17
CA THR A 17 30.57 -3.71 11.15
C THR A 17 29.06 -3.77 11.37
N ASN A 18 28.57 -4.86 11.98
CA ASN A 18 27.16 -4.99 12.32
C ASN A 18 26.66 -3.89 13.26
N GLU A 19 27.48 -3.44 14.21
CA GLU A 19 27.16 -2.34 15.12
C GLU A 19 27.03 -1.00 14.39
N GLU A 20 27.98 -0.72 13.48
CA GLU A 20 27.91 0.49 12.65
C GLU A 20 26.70 0.48 11.73
N LEU A 21 26.37 -0.68 11.14
CA LEU A 21 25.18 -0.85 10.31
C LEU A 21 23.90 -0.64 11.11
N ALA A 22 23.81 -1.17 12.33
CA ALA A 22 22.67 -0.96 13.21
C ALA A 22 22.47 0.53 13.54
N GLU A 23 23.54 1.25 13.88
CA GLU A 23 23.45 2.69 14.17
C GLU A 23 23.04 3.50 12.92
N LEU A 24 23.53 3.12 11.74
CA LEU A 24 23.08 3.72 10.48
C LEU A 24 21.58 3.48 10.23
N CYS A 25 21.09 2.25 10.41
CA CYS A 25 19.68 1.90 10.29
C CYS A 25 18.82 2.70 11.28
N LEU A 26 19.24 2.81 12.54
CA LEU A 26 18.56 3.59 13.56
C LEU A 26 18.51 5.08 13.19
N ARG A 27 19.62 5.64 12.72
CA ARG A 27 19.65 7.04 12.24
C ARG A 27 18.72 7.26 11.06
N LEU A 28 18.67 6.35 10.09
CA LEU A 28 17.75 6.40 8.96
C LEU A 28 16.28 6.32 9.40
N SER A 29 15.98 5.48 10.39
CA SER A 29 14.63 5.35 10.97
C SER A 29 14.15 6.63 11.66
N ARG A 30 15.05 7.32 12.39
CA ARG A 30 14.77 8.61 13.04
C ARG A 30 14.60 9.75 12.04
N PHE A 31 15.26 9.65 10.88
CA PHE A 31 15.26 10.70 9.87
C PHE A 31 13.93 10.78 9.09
N LYS A 32 13.31 9.64 8.76
CA LYS A 32 12.13 9.60 7.91
C LYS A 32 11.09 8.57 8.37
N LYS A 33 9.83 8.99 8.49
CA LYS A 33 8.71 8.14 8.95
C LYS A 33 8.62 6.85 8.13
N GLU A 34 8.71 6.95 6.81
CA GLU A 34 8.60 5.79 5.92
C GLU A 34 9.73 4.78 6.11
N ASN A 35 10.92 5.20 6.57
CA ASN A 35 12.00 4.27 6.90
C ASN A 35 11.68 3.52 8.19
N LYS A 36 11.12 4.21 9.18
CA LYS A 36 10.66 3.59 10.42
C LYS A 36 9.55 2.58 10.14
N GLU A 37 8.54 2.95 9.35
CA GLU A 37 7.44 2.07 8.95
C GLU A 37 7.96 0.82 8.21
N LEU A 38 8.87 0.98 7.25
CA LEU A 38 9.47 -0.17 6.56
C LEU A 38 10.25 -1.08 7.51
N LEU A 39 11.04 -0.51 8.44
CA LEU A 39 11.74 -1.31 9.45
C LEU A 39 10.77 -2.01 10.39
N THR A 40 9.66 -1.36 10.75
CA THR A 40 8.60 -2.00 11.54
C THR A 40 8.08 -3.25 10.81
N TYR A 41 7.75 -3.10 9.53
CA TYR A 41 7.31 -4.23 8.71
C TYR A 41 8.35 -5.35 8.69
N LEU A 42 9.59 -5.03 8.32
CA LEU A 42 10.67 -6.02 8.14
C LEU A 42 11.05 -6.76 9.43
N LEU A 43 10.91 -6.13 10.60
CA LEU A 43 11.37 -6.69 11.87
C LEU A 43 10.25 -7.33 12.69
N PHE A 44 8.99 -6.95 12.48
CA PHE A 44 7.89 -7.35 13.36
C PHE A 44 6.66 -7.90 12.64
N GLU A 45 6.47 -7.60 11.36
CA GLU A 45 5.21 -7.94 10.65
C GLU A 45 5.45 -8.91 9.48
N ALA A 46 6.65 -8.95 8.91
CA ALA A 46 6.98 -9.77 7.74
C ALA A 46 6.85 -11.29 7.98
N ASP A 47 6.89 -11.74 9.23
CA ASP A 47 6.67 -13.15 9.58
C ASP A 47 5.17 -13.56 9.53
N SER A 48 4.25 -12.58 9.51
CA SER A 48 2.80 -12.81 9.43
C SER A 48 2.13 -11.82 8.49
N GLU A 49 2.11 -12.19 7.21
CA GLU A 49 1.53 -11.35 6.16
C GLU A 49 0.03 -11.09 6.38
N ALA A 50 -0.71 -12.10 6.85
CA ALA A 50 -2.13 -11.95 7.16
C ALA A 50 -2.40 -10.89 8.24
N GLY A 51 -1.58 -10.87 9.31
CA GLY A 51 -1.69 -9.84 10.36
C GLY A 51 -1.34 -8.44 9.86
N TYR A 52 -0.33 -8.36 9.00
CA TYR A 52 0.03 -7.11 8.33
C TYR A 52 -1.12 -6.57 7.47
N ILE A 53 -1.74 -7.42 6.65
CA ILE A 53 -2.87 -7.06 5.80
C ILE A 53 -4.02 -6.51 6.62
N GLU A 54 -4.43 -7.18 7.70
CA GLU A 54 -5.53 -6.73 8.55
C GLU A 54 -5.23 -5.37 9.22
N THR A 55 -3.98 -5.16 9.64
CA THR A 55 -3.54 -3.86 10.19
C THR A 55 -3.67 -2.75 9.15
N VAL A 56 -3.26 -3.02 7.90
CA VAL A 56 -3.37 -2.03 6.81
C VAL A 56 -4.82 -1.80 6.40
N LYS A 57 -5.68 -2.83 6.40
CA LYS A 57 -7.13 -2.69 6.16
C LYS A 57 -7.77 -1.81 7.22
N ALA A 58 -7.43 -1.98 8.50
CA ALA A 58 -7.89 -1.11 9.58
C ALA A 58 -7.45 0.35 9.37
N GLU A 59 -6.20 0.59 8.96
CA GLU A 59 -5.74 1.95 8.63
C GLU A 59 -6.50 2.55 7.42
N ILE A 60 -6.81 1.74 6.40
CA ILE A 60 -7.63 2.17 5.26
C ILE A 60 -9.02 2.60 5.75
N ASP A 61 -9.64 1.81 6.62
CA ASP A 61 -10.95 2.11 7.19
C ASP A 61 -10.97 3.44 7.94
N GLU A 62 -10.05 3.63 8.88
CA GLU A 62 -9.91 4.89 9.61
C GLU A 62 -9.72 6.08 8.65
N GLN A 63 -8.91 5.92 7.60
CA GLN A 63 -8.69 6.99 6.64
C GLN A 63 -9.93 7.31 5.80
N PHE A 64 -10.76 6.32 5.47
CA PHE A 64 -12.03 6.52 4.77
C PHE A 64 -13.08 7.21 5.65
N GLU A 65 -13.13 6.90 6.94
CA GLU A 65 -14.02 7.56 7.91
C GLU A 65 -13.67 9.04 8.09
N LEU A 66 -12.39 9.38 8.00
CA LEU A 66 -11.89 10.76 8.13
C LEU A 66 -12.02 11.59 6.84
N ILE A 67 -12.67 11.08 5.79
CA ILE A 67 -12.87 11.84 4.55
C ILE A 67 -13.84 12.99 4.81
N ASN A 68 -13.39 14.21 4.52
CA ASN A 68 -14.31 15.34 4.38
C ASN A 68 -15.18 15.14 3.13
N THR A 69 -16.50 15.02 3.35
CA THR A 69 -17.51 14.78 2.32
C THR A 69 -18.26 16.05 1.88
N ASP A 70 -17.84 17.23 2.33
CA ASP A 70 -18.50 18.51 2.01
C ASP A 70 -18.45 18.83 0.52
N SER A 71 -17.42 18.33 -0.16
CA SER A 71 -17.26 18.49 -1.60
C SER A 71 -16.46 17.35 -2.23
N PHE A 72 -16.80 17.00 -3.47
CA PHE A 72 -16.02 16.07 -4.28
C PHE A 72 -14.55 16.48 -4.46
N PHE A 73 -14.21 17.77 -4.28
CA PHE A 73 -12.82 18.20 -4.24
C PHE A 73 -12.05 17.54 -3.08
N TYR A 74 -12.60 17.59 -1.86
CA TYR A 74 -11.99 17.00 -0.67
C TYR A 74 -12.01 15.48 -0.72
N ILE A 75 -13.12 14.88 -1.16
CA ILE A 75 -13.21 13.43 -1.37
C ILE A 75 -12.10 12.95 -2.31
N LYS A 76 -11.98 13.54 -3.51
CA LYS A 76 -10.91 13.18 -4.46
C LYS A 76 -9.51 13.39 -3.89
N LYS A 77 -9.31 14.40 -3.06
CA LYS A 77 -8.02 14.66 -2.40
C LYS A 77 -7.69 13.54 -1.41
N SER A 78 -8.64 13.16 -0.56
CA SER A 78 -8.47 12.12 0.44
C SER A 78 -8.35 10.73 -0.18
N VAL A 79 -9.23 10.35 -1.11
CA VAL A 79 -9.17 9.04 -1.81
C VAL A 79 -7.80 8.83 -2.48
N ARG A 80 -7.25 9.86 -3.15
CA ARG A 80 -5.90 9.78 -3.72
C ARG A 80 -4.80 9.63 -2.67
N LYS A 81 -4.99 10.23 -1.48
CA LYS A 81 -4.05 10.07 -0.36
C LYS A 81 -4.09 8.64 0.17
N ILE A 82 -5.29 8.09 0.38
CA ILE A 82 -5.51 6.72 0.85
C ILE A 82 -4.87 5.74 -0.14
N LEU A 83 -5.18 5.83 -1.44
CA LEU A 83 -4.59 4.95 -2.44
C LEU A 83 -3.05 5.03 -2.47
N ARG A 84 -2.46 6.21 -2.27
CA ARG A 84 -0.99 6.34 -2.18
C ARG A 84 -0.44 5.68 -0.91
N ASN A 85 -1.14 5.76 0.21
CA ASN A 85 -0.77 5.09 1.45
C ASN A 85 -0.91 3.57 1.29
N THR A 86 -2.02 3.05 0.76
CA THR A 86 -2.18 1.63 0.44
C THR A 86 -1.03 1.12 -0.43
N LYS A 87 -0.69 1.82 -1.53
CA LYS A 87 0.46 1.47 -2.39
C LYS A 87 1.82 1.62 -1.71
N LYS A 88 1.93 2.40 -0.63
CA LYS A 88 3.15 2.48 0.18
C LYS A 88 3.29 1.22 1.03
N HIS A 89 2.22 0.78 1.70
CA HIS A 89 2.22 -0.48 2.47
C HIS A 89 2.46 -1.71 1.60
N ILE A 90 1.88 -1.76 0.40
CA ILE A 90 2.15 -2.81 -0.59
C ILE A 90 3.64 -2.87 -0.95
N ARG A 91 4.31 -1.71 -1.11
CA ARG A 91 5.74 -1.65 -1.43
C ARG A 91 6.65 -2.07 -0.28
N TYR A 92 6.15 -2.09 0.96
CA TYR A 92 6.91 -2.63 2.09
C TYR A 92 6.90 -4.16 2.04
N SER A 93 5.75 -4.75 1.73
CA SER A 93 5.61 -6.20 1.64
C SER A 93 6.26 -6.81 0.40
N LEU A 94 6.07 -6.19 -0.77
CA LEU A 94 6.47 -6.73 -2.08
C LEU A 94 5.83 -8.10 -2.41
N ASN A 95 4.90 -8.59 -1.61
CA ASN A 95 4.09 -9.77 -1.90
C ASN A 95 2.97 -9.41 -2.90
N LYS A 96 2.79 -10.26 -3.92
CA LYS A 96 1.77 -10.07 -4.97
C LYS A 96 0.34 -10.28 -4.46
N GLU A 97 0.15 -11.22 -3.54
CA GLU A 97 -1.15 -11.53 -2.93
C GLU A 97 -1.62 -10.35 -2.09
N THR A 98 -0.74 -9.86 -1.19
CA THR A 98 -0.94 -8.63 -0.41
C THR A 98 -1.29 -7.43 -1.28
N GLU A 99 -0.64 -7.29 -2.44
CA GLU A 99 -0.97 -6.23 -3.38
C GLU A 99 -2.40 -6.32 -3.90
N VAL A 100 -2.83 -7.51 -4.32
CA VAL A 100 -4.20 -7.74 -4.81
C VAL A 100 -5.20 -7.50 -3.69
N GLU A 101 -5.00 -8.10 -2.53
CA GLU A 101 -5.93 -8.04 -1.40
C GLU A 101 -6.15 -6.61 -0.89
N LEU A 102 -5.08 -5.84 -0.70
CA LEU A 102 -5.18 -4.46 -0.23
C LEU A 102 -5.80 -3.51 -1.26
N LEU A 103 -5.54 -3.73 -2.55
CA LEU A 103 -6.15 -2.93 -3.61
C LEU A 103 -7.64 -3.27 -3.79
N LEU A 104 -8.02 -4.55 -3.70
CA LEU A 104 -9.42 -4.99 -3.68
C LEU A 104 -10.17 -4.34 -2.52
N TYR A 105 -9.61 -4.45 -1.31
CA TYR A 105 -10.21 -3.85 -0.12
C TYR A 105 -10.39 -2.34 -0.25
N PHE A 106 -9.37 -1.61 -0.73
CA PHE A 106 -9.50 -0.19 -1.04
C PHE A 106 -10.65 0.09 -2.02
N CYS A 107 -10.78 -0.70 -3.09
CA CYS A 107 -11.84 -0.53 -4.07
C CYS A 107 -13.21 -0.81 -3.46
N LYS A 108 -13.36 -1.83 -2.61
CA LYS A 108 -14.59 -2.10 -1.85
C LYS A 108 -15.03 -0.88 -1.05
N LYS A 109 -14.12 -0.34 -0.22
CA LYS A 109 -14.41 0.85 0.59
C LYS A 109 -14.78 2.05 -0.28
N LEU A 110 -14.07 2.25 -1.39
CA LEU A 110 -14.35 3.33 -2.34
C LEU A 110 -15.73 3.20 -2.99
N ARG A 111 -16.15 1.99 -3.38
CA ARG A 111 -17.47 1.74 -3.99
C ARG A 111 -18.60 1.99 -2.99
N THR A 112 -18.43 1.58 -1.74
CA THR A 112 -19.47 1.66 -0.70
C THR A 112 -19.58 3.02 -0.01
N MET A 113 -18.64 3.95 -0.28
CA MET A 113 -18.62 5.24 0.40
C MET A 113 -19.81 6.13 0.04
N LYS A 114 -20.11 7.09 0.92
CA LYS A 114 -21.09 8.15 0.67
C LYS A 114 -20.43 9.54 0.73
N PRO A 115 -20.80 10.48 -0.16
CA PRO A 115 -21.66 10.29 -1.33
C PRO A 115 -21.04 9.36 -2.39
N SER A 116 -21.91 8.66 -3.14
CA SER A 116 -21.48 7.67 -4.14
C SER A 116 -20.48 8.24 -5.16
N ILE A 117 -19.48 7.44 -5.50
CA ILE A 117 -18.47 7.77 -6.51
C ILE A 117 -19.05 7.93 -7.92
N SER A 118 -20.20 7.31 -8.22
CA SER A 118 -20.85 7.40 -9.54
C SER A 118 -21.23 8.82 -9.93
N ARG A 119 -21.38 9.70 -8.94
CA ARG A 119 -21.65 11.14 -9.13
C ARG A 119 -20.41 11.92 -9.59
N ASN A 120 -19.24 11.28 -9.67
CA ASN A 120 -18.00 11.92 -10.07
C ASN A 120 -17.16 11.03 -10.99
N THR A 121 -17.07 11.42 -12.26
CA THR A 121 -16.31 10.69 -13.29
C THR A 121 -14.85 10.43 -12.93
N THR A 122 -14.18 11.34 -12.20
CA THR A 122 -12.79 11.12 -11.81
C THR A 122 -12.64 10.00 -10.79
N LEU A 123 -13.61 9.86 -9.86
CA LEU A 123 -13.60 8.79 -8.87
C LEU A 123 -13.98 7.45 -9.52
N THR A 124 -14.99 7.43 -10.38
CA THR A 124 -15.34 6.24 -11.19
C THR A 124 -14.15 5.76 -12.01
N ASN A 125 -13.52 6.64 -12.79
CA ASN A 125 -12.34 6.28 -13.59
C ASN A 125 -11.13 5.87 -12.72
N LEU A 126 -11.05 6.32 -11.47
CA LEU A 126 -10.02 5.85 -10.55
C LEU A 126 -10.32 4.44 -10.08
N TYR A 127 -11.58 4.16 -9.73
CA TYR A 127 -12.04 2.82 -9.37
C TYR A 127 -11.79 1.84 -10.52
N ASP A 128 -12.32 2.11 -11.71
CA ASP A 128 -12.24 1.21 -12.88
C ASP A 128 -10.79 0.87 -13.24
N ARG A 129 -9.88 1.86 -13.21
CA ARG A 129 -8.46 1.62 -13.48
C ARG A 129 -7.77 0.77 -12.43
N ASN A 130 -8.18 0.86 -11.16
CA ASN A 130 -7.64 -0.02 -10.14
C ASN A 130 -8.21 -1.44 -10.28
N ILE A 131 -9.49 -1.60 -10.61
CA ILE A 131 -10.08 -2.91 -10.95
C ILE A 131 -9.32 -3.55 -12.12
N GLU A 132 -9.11 -2.83 -13.21
CA GLU A 132 -8.35 -3.34 -14.36
C GLU A 132 -6.92 -3.75 -13.98
N ALA A 133 -6.25 -2.95 -13.14
CA ALA A 133 -4.91 -3.27 -12.66
C ALA A 133 -4.90 -4.51 -11.75
N ILE A 134 -5.91 -4.68 -10.90
CA ILE A 134 -6.08 -5.85 -10.03
C ILE A 134 -6.29 -7.10 -10.89
N THR A 135 -7.21 -7.06 -11.85
CA THR A 135 -7.47 -8.20 -12.77
C THR A 135 -6.19 -8.66 -13.46
N LYS A 136 -5.36 -7.73 -13.95
CA LYS A 136 -4.05 -8.07 -14.56
C LYS A 136 -3.07 -8.69 -13.57
N LYS A 137 -3.09 -8.27 -12.30
CA LYS A 137 -2.21 -8.80 -11.26
C LYS A 137 -2.62 -10.18 -10.79
N ILE A 138 -3.93 -10.44 -10.73
CA ILE A 138 -4.48 -11.77 -10.40
C ILE A 138 -3.92 -12.82 -11.36
N LEU A 139 -3.87 -12.54 -12.67
CA LEU A 139 -3.28 -13.45 -13.67
C LEU A 139 -1.82 -13.85 -13.40
N ALA A 140 -1.09 -13.12 -12.54
CA ALA A 140 0.29 -13.41 -12.16
C ALA A 140 0.43 -14.17 -10.82
N LEU A 141 -0.69 -14.58 -10.22
CA LEU A 141 -0.79 -15.41 -9.02
C LEU A 141 -0.95 -16.90 -9.37
N HIS A 142 -0.92 -17.76 -8.36
CA HIS A 142 -1.22 -19.18 -8.48
C HIS A 142 -2.69 -19.42 -8.88
N GLU A 143 -2.99 -20.53 -9.58
CA GLU A 143 -4.33 -20.81 -10.12
C GLU A 143 -5.43 -20.83 -9.04
N ASP A 144 -5.16 -21.43 -7.88
CA ASP A 144 -6.11 -21.46 -6.77
C ASP A 144 -6.51 -20.04 -6.33
N LEU A 145 -5.51 -19.16 -6.14
CA LEU A 145 -5.75 -17.77 -5.76
C LEU A 145 -6.41 -16.96 -6.88
N GLN A 146 -6.13 -17.30 -8.15
CA GLN A 146 -6.82 -16.69 -9.27
C GLN A 146 -8.31 -16.95 -9.20
N TYR A 147 -8.72 -18.19 -8.90
CA TYR A 147 -10.13 -18.53 -8.76
C TYR A 147 -10.78 -17.72 -7.64
N ASP A 148 -10.19 -17.72 -6.45
CA ASP A 148 -10.74 -17.03 -5.27
C ASP A 148 -10.89 -15.52 -5.50
N TYR A 149 -9.86 -14.85 -6.03
CA TYR A 149 -9.92 -13.41 -6.28
C TYR A 149 -10.82 -13.02 -7.45
N ASN A 150 -11.03 -13.90 -8.43
CA ASN A 150 -12.00 -13.64 -9.50
C ASN A 150 -13.43 -13.70 -8.97
N LEU A 151 -13.75 -14.65 -8.07
CA LEU A 151 -15.05 -14.66 -7.39
C LEU A 151 -15.25 -13.37 -6.59
N GLU A 152 -14.23 -12.92 -5.87
CA GLU A 152 -14.31 -11.68 -5.11
C GLU A 152 -14.52 -10.45 -6.01
N LEU A 153 -13.95 -10.45 -7.23
CA LEU A 153 -14.19 -9.41 -8.25
C LEU A 153 -15.59 -9.44 -8.83
N GLU A 154 -16.25 -10.59 -8.93
CA GLU A 154 -17.63 -10.67 -9.41
C GLU A 154 -18.61 -10.03 -8.42
N ASP A 155 -18.29 -10.04 -7.12
CA ASP A 155 -19.07 -9.39 -6.06
C ASP A 155 -18.82 -7.86 -5.95
N MET A 156 -17.89 -7.32 -6.75
CA MET A 156 -17.51 -5.89 -6.81
C MET A 156 -18.42 -5.03 -7.69
#